data_AF-A0AAN6QTI4-F1
#
_entry.id   AF-A0AAN6QTI4-F1
#
_cell.length_a   1.000
_cell.length_b   1.000
_cell.length_c   1.000
_cell.angle_alpha   90.00
_cell.angle_beta   90.00
_cell.angle_gamma   90.00
#
_symmetry.space_group_name_H-M   'P 1'
#
loop_
_entity.id
_entity.type
_entity.pdbx_description
1 polymer ?
#
loop_
_entity_poly.entity_id
_entity_poly.type
_entity_poly.pdbx_seq_one_letter_code
_entity_poly.pdbx_strand_id
1 'polypeptide(L)' 'MAPPIETFHPARLQQQIQNHANGKLRKPPVDLKQCELKELLQYECDLRGPKEDPRSARTG' A
#
# COMPACT_ATOMS: atom_id res chain seq x y z
N MET A 1 13.94 0.97 -15.52
CA MET A 1 12.49 1.23 -15.58
C MET A 1 11.89 0.70 -14.28
N ALA A 2 11.06 1.49 -13.59
CA ALA A 2 10.38 0.98 -12.39
C ALA A 2 9.31 -0.05 -12.79
N PRO A 3 9.16 -1.15 -12.05
CA PRO A 3 8.12 -2.13 -12.34
C PRO A 3 6.73 -1.49 -12.15
N PRO A 4 5.72 -1.90 -12.93
CA PRO A 4 4.35 -1.47 -12.68
C PRO A 4 3.92 -1.93 -11.28
N ILE A 5 3.49 -0.98 -10.45
CA ILE A 5 2.96 -1.26 -9.12
C ILE A 5 1.44 -1.38 -9.27
N GLU A 6 0.88 -2.47 -8.75
CA GLU A 6 -0.56 -2.69 -8.77
C GLU A 6 -1.27 -1.63 -7.91
N THR A 7 -2.09 -0.80 -8.55
CA THR A 7 -2.81 0.28 -7.86
C THR A 7 -4.16 -0.25 -7.37
N PHE A 8 -4.25 -0.64 -6.10
CA PHE A 8 -5.52 -0.93 -5.45
C PHE A 8 -5.69 -0.10 -4.18
N HIS A 9 -6.94 0.18 -3.82
CA HIS A 9 -7.25 0.91 -2.60
C HIS A 9 -6.81 0.08 -1.37
N PRO A 10 -6.08 0.64 -0.39
CA PRO A 10 -5.54 -0.10 0.76
C PRO A 10 -6.57 -0.96 1.51
N ALA A 11 -7.82 -0.51 1.58
CA ALA A 11 -8.93 -1.28 2.16
C ALA A 11 -9.15 -2.67 1.52
N ARG A 12 -8.69 -2.89 0.28
CA ARG A 12 -8.76 -4.19 -0.42
C ARG A 12 -7.56 -5.10 -0.16
N LEU A 13 -6.56 -4.66 0.60
CA LEU A 13 -5.34 -5.42 0.85
C LEU A 13 -5.64 -6.82 1.41
N GLN A 14 -6.55 -6.92 2.38
CA GLN A 14 -6.96 -8.20 2.97
C GLN A 14 -7.48 -9.20 1.93
N GLN A 15 -8.14 -8.73 0.86
CA GLN A 15 -8.63 -9.57 -0.23
C GLN A 15 -7.51 -9.88 -1.24
N GLN A 16 -6.72 -8.88 -1.61
CA GLN A 16 -5.66 -9.04 -2.61
C GLN A 16 -4.59 -10.05 -2.16
N ILE A 17 -4.19 -10.01 -0.89
CA ILE A 17 -3.16 -10.92 -0.38
C ILE A 17 -3.58 -12.38 -0.39
N GLN A 18 -4.88 -12.69 -0.52
CA GLN A 18 -5.36 -14.07 -0.59
C GLN A 18 -4.98 -14.73 -1.91
N ASN A 19 -4.61 -13.97 -2.94
CA ASN A 19 -4.13 -14.54 -4.19
C ASN A 19 -2.59 -14.54 -4.21
N HIS A 20 -2.01 -15.63 -4.68
CA HIS A 20 -0.61 -15.67 -5.08
C HIS A 20 -0.42 -14.90 -6.39
N ALA A 21 0.82 -14.54 -6.71
CA ALA A 21 1.18 -13.88 -7.97
C ALA A 21 0.81 -14.70 -9.23
N ASN A 22 0.54 -16.00 -9.08
CA ASN A 22 0.05 -16.88 -10.15
C ASN A 22 -1.49 -16.91 -10.26
N GLY A 23 -2.19 -16.05 -9.52
CA GLY A 23 -3.65 -15.97 -9.48
C GLY A 23 -4.35 -17.05 -8.65
N LYS A 24 -3.61 -17.99 -8.04
CA LYS A 24 -4.20 -19.04 -7.19
C LYS A 24 -4.49 -18.50 -5.80
N LEU A 25 -5.61 -18.93 -5.23
CA LEU A 25 -5.94 -18.67 -3.82
C LEU A 25 -4.93 -19.36 -2.89
N ARG A 26 -4.50 -18.62 -1.86
CA ARG A 26 -3.70 -19.10 -0.75
C ARG A 26 -4.48 -20.09 0.10
N LYS A 27 -3.78 -21.11 0.59
CA LYS A 27 -4.28 -22.09 1.56
C LYS A 27 -3.16 -22.36 2.57
N PRO A 28 -3.32 -22.05 3.87
CA PRO A 28 -4.49 -21.41 4.49
C PRO A 28 -4.66 -19.93 4.08
N PRO A 29 -5.86 -19.35 4.27
CA PRO A 29 -6.07 -17.92 4.13
C PRO A 29 -5.24 -17.15 5.16
N VAL A 30 -4.88 -15.91 4.83
CA VAL A 30 -4.03 -15.06 5.68
C VAL A 30 -4.88 -13.97 6.31
N ASP A 31 -4.83 -13.82 7.64
CA ASP A 31 -5.39 -12.66 8.33
C ASP A 31 -4.30 -11.64 8.63
N LEU A 32 -4.35 -10.47 7.98
CA LEU A 32 -3.36 -9.41 8.18
C LEU A 32 -3.30 -8.93 9.63
N LYS A 33 -4.39 -9.04 10.38
CA LYS A 33 -4.41 -8.64 11.80
C LYS A 33 -3.54 -9.54 12.69
N GLN A 34 -3.23 -10.74 12.22
CA GLN A 34 -2.37 -11.69 12.91
C GLN A 34 -0.90 -11.58 12.47
N CYS A 35 -0.64 -10.82 11.40
CA CYS A 35 0.72 -10.61 10.92
C CYS A 35 1.40 -9.51 11.74
N GLU A 36 2.63 -9.79 12.17
CA GLU A 36 3.50 -8.75 12.70
C GLU A 36 3.85 -7.75 11.58
N LEU A 37 3.67 -6.46 11.86
CA LEU A 37 4.12 -5.41 10.97
C LEU A 37 5.65 -5.41 10.96
N LYS A 38 6.25 -5.83 9.84
CA LYS A 38 7.71 -5.92 9.72
C LYS A 38 8.37 -4.55 9.66
N GLU A 39 7.90 -3.71 8.75
CA GLU A 39 8.51 -2.42 8.48
C GLU A 39 7.47 -1.45 7.91
N LEU A 40 7.48 -0.21 8.40
CA LEU A 40 6.71 0.88 7.83
C LEU A 40 7.64 1.71 6.95
N LEU A 41 7.55 1.51 5.64
CA LEU A 41 8.29 2.32 4.67
C LEU A 41 7.51 3.61 4.41
N GLN A 42 7.96 4.71 5.00
CA GLN A 42 7.51 6.05 4.62
C GLN A 42 8.51 6.61 3.62
N TYR A 43 8.09 6.73 2.37
CA TYR A 43 8.89 7.43 1.36
C TYR A 43 8.94 8.92 1.70
N GLU A 44 10.13 9.52 1.58
CA GLU A 44 10.29 10.96 1.57
C GLU A 44 9.64 11.51 0.30
N CYS A 45 8.32 11.74 0.39
CA CYS A 45 7.57 12.34 -0.71
C CYS A 45 7.82 13.84 -0.68
N ASP A 46 8.59 14.32 -1.66
CA ASP A 46 8.61 15.73 -2.05
C ASP A 46 7.30 16.04 -2.78
N LEU A 47 6.27 16.39 -2.00
CA LEU A 47 5.00 16.86 -2.54
C LEU A 47 5.24 18.21 -3.24
N ARG A 48 5.52 18.17 -4.55
CA ARG A 48 5.58 19.36 -5.41
C ARG A 48 4.15 19.73 -5.82
N GLY A 49 3.41 20.33 -4.89
CA GLY A 49 2.09 20.89 -5.12
C GLY A 49 2.06 22.39 -4.81
N PRO A 50 1.07 23.14 -5.34
CA PRO A 50 0.83 24.52 -4.91
C PRO A 50 0.64 24.56 -3.40
N LYS A 51 1.29 25.51 -2.71
CA LYS A 51 1.19 25.65 -1.24
C LYS A 51 -0.23 25.95 -0.81
N GLU A 52 -1.06 26.46 -1.72
CA GLU A 52 -2.45 26.83 -1.50
C GLU A 52 -3.41 25.63 -1.60
N ASP A 53 -2.98 24.47 -2.10
CA ASP A 53 -3.84 23.29 -2.14
C ASP A 53 -3.92 22.67 -0.73
N PRO A 54 -5.11 22.63 -0.09
CA PRO A 54 -5.28 22.05 1.24
C PRO A 54 -4.94 20.56 1.31
N ARG A 55 -4.78 19.87 0.16
CA ARG A 55 -4.30 18.49 0.06
C ARG A 55 -2.77 18.37 0.00
N SER A 56 -2.05 19.48 -0.15
CA SER A 56 -0.56 19.53 -0.23
C SER A 56 0.13 19.89 1.08
N ALA A 57 -0.60 20.15 2.16
CA ALA A 57 0.01 20.62 3.41
C ALA A 57 0.76 19.51 4.18
N ARG A 58 2.09 19.56 4.11
CA ARG A 58 3.01 19.02 5.14
C ARG A 58 2.95 19.98 6.33
N THR A 59 2.12 19.71 7.34
CA THR A 59 2.25 20.36 8.65
C THR A 59 3.47 19.78 9.37
N GLY A 60 4.51 20.62 9.48
CA GLY A 60 5.65 20.46 10.38
C GLY A 60 5.87 21.77 11.10
#